data_AF-A0A924YV58-F1
#
_entry.id   AF-A0A924YV58-F1
#
_cell.length_a   1.000
_cell.length_b   1.000
_cell.length_c   1.000
_cell.angle_alpha   90.00
_cell.angle_beta   90.00
_cell.angle_gamma   90.00
#
_symmetry.space_group_name_H-M   'P 1'
#
loop_
_entity.id
_entity.type
_entity.pdbx_description
1 polymer ?
#
loop_
_entity_poly.entity_id
_entity_poly.type
_entity_poly.pdbx_seq_one_letter_code
_entity_poly.pdbx_strand_id
1 'polypeptide(L)'
;RGYGQRGGNGPQRGYGGGQQRGGYGQQPQRGYGQQRGYEPRGEFGQRGEGGFRSRSDEISPDEQTVDYDGVLELHPKGYGFLRDAKKSYGSQESDPFVSSSLIEKCGLREGVRILGKVGTGARGQGPRLKAVENIDGMTIEEYANVKKFDDLTAITPNSRIKMEIGPKPITMRVMDLLTPVGRGQRALIVAPPRTGKTMLLQEIAESVSRNHPDMHLIVLLIDERPEEVTEMRRHVRGEVVASSLDSETESHIRISQLIMERAKRLAEEGKNVFILLDSITRTARAFNKWTNTGRTATGGLDVRALDIPKKMFGSARQFEEGGSLTIVATALIETGSRADDAIFQEFKGTGNMELVLSRDLADRRIWPAIDITKSGTRHEEKLYDPLQFDSIVMLRRSLISLSPVEAMEMLSRTLDRFPTNTEFLEKVKSVL
;
A
#
# COMPACT_ATOMS: atom_id res chain seq x y z
N ARG A 1 -83.07 -9.86 -2.62
CA ARG A 1 -83.47 -9.57 -4.02
C ARG A 1 -82.29 -8.86 -4.69
N GLY A 2 -81.65 -9.30 -5.77
CA GLY A 2 -81.70 -10.60 -6.46
C GLY A 2 -81.35 -10.51 -7.96
N TYR A 3 -80.32 -11.26 -8.40
CA TYR A 3 -79.92 -11.53 -9.81
C TYR A 3 -79.39 -10.32 -10.64
N GLY A 4 -78.61 -10.47 -11.74
CA GLY A 4 -78.02 -11.63 -12.44
C GLY A 4 -76.61 -11.30 -13.01
N GLN A 5 -75.75 -12.23 -13.45
CA GLN A 5 -75.72 -13.02 -14.72
C GLN A 5 -75.43 -12.20 -16.02
N ARG A 6 -74.74 -12.69 -17.08
CA ARG A 6 -73.68 -13.76 -17.28
C ARG A 6 -73.18 -13.77 -18.76
N GLY A 7 -71.87 -13.93 -19.03
CA GLY A 7 -71.29 -14.26 -20.37
C GLY A 7 -71.18 -13.10 -21.40
N GLY A 8 -70.47 -13.22 -22.55
CA GLY A 8 -69.53 -14.28 -23.00
C GLY A 8 -69.07 -14.17 -24.49
N ASN A 9 -67.91 -14.78 -24.81
CA ASN A 9 -67.28 -15.05 -26.15
C ASN A 9 -66.54 -13.93 -26.95
N GLY A 10 -65.50 -14.38 -27.71
CA GLY A 10 -64.63 -13.61 -28.62
C GLY A 10 -64.92 -13.88 -30.13
N PRO A 11 -63.93 -14.15 -31.05
CA PRO A 11 -62.56 -14.69 -30.83
C PRO A 11 -61.44 -14.21 -31.83
N GLN A 12 -60.33 -14.99 -31.92
CA GLN A 12 -59.29 -15.06 -32.99
C GLN A 12 -58.21 -13.94 -33.04
N ARG A 13 -56.88 -14.18 -33.24
CA ARG A 13 -56.02 -15.39 -33.52
C ARG A 13 -54.75 -15.35 -32.61
N GLY A 14 -53.76 -16.27 -32.55
CA GLY A 14 -53.31 -17.42 -33.37
C GLY A 14 -52.18 -17.03 -34.36
N TYR A 15 -50.95 -17.58 -34.37
CA TYR A 15 -50.28 -18.71 -33.66
C TYR A 15 -48.76 -18.40 -33.46
N GLY A 16 -47.90 -19.16 -32.75
CA GLY A 16 -48.14 -20.28 -31.81
C GLY A 16 -47.21 -21.53 -31.97
N GLY A 17 -46.00 -21.54 -31.38
CA GLY A 17 -45.12 -22.75 -31.26
C GLY A 17 -43.62 -22.43 -31.07
N GLY A 18 -42.77 -23.23 -30.43
CA GLY A 18 -42.97 -24.50 -29.69
C GLY A 18 -41.72 -24.88 -28.86
N GLN A 19 -41.84 -25.84 -27.92
CA GLN A 19 -40.75 -26.28 -27.02
C GLN A 19 -40.07 -27.57 -27.52
N GLN A 20 -38.79 -27.81 -27.16
CA GLN A 20 -38.38 -28.99 -26.35
C GLN A 20 -36.88 -28.99 -25.97
N ARG A 21 -36.52 -29.88 -25.02
CA ARG A 21 -35.15 -30.17 -24.53
C ARG A 21 -34.73 -31.58 -24.96
N GLY A 22 -33.42 -31.81 -25.09
CA GLY A 22 -32.80 -33.12 -24.80
C GLY A 22 -31.84 -33.64 -25.86
N GLY A 23 -30.75 -34.29 -25.40
CA GLY A 23 -29.80 -35.01 -26.27
C GLY A 23 -28.34 -34.90 -25.84
N TYR A 24 -27.83 -35.86 -25.06
CA TYR A 24 -26.39 -36.14 -24.95
C TYR A 24 -26.02 -37.20 -25.99
N GLY A 25 -24.90 -37.06 -26.71
CA GLY A 25 -24.55 -37.98 -27.81
C GLY A 25 -23.07 -37.95 -28.26
N GLN A 26 -22.29 -38.83 -27.65
CA GLN A 26 -21.23 -39.70 -28.22
C GLN A 26 -20.46 -39.32 -29.52
N GLN A 27 -19.12 -39.44 -29.43
CA GLN A 27 -18.22 -39.85 -30.55
C GLN A 27 -18.49 -41.33 -30.95
N PRO A 28 -17.95 -41.93 -32.05
CA PRO A 28 -16.86 -41.47 -32.94
C PRO A 28 -17.09 -41.73 -34.46
N GLN A 29 -16.09 -41.46 -35.31
CA GLN A 29 -15.43 -42.48 -36.15
C GLN A 29 -14.21 -41.94 -36.94
N ARG A 30 -13.43 -42.86 -37.56
CA ARG A 30 -12.25 -42.59 -38.40
C ARG A 30 -12.60 -42.77 -39.89
N GLY A 31 -11.84 -42.10 -40.77
CA GLY A 31 -11.74 -42.44 -42.20
C GLY A 31 -10.29 -42.34 -42.68
N TYR A 32 -9.83 -43.31 -43.48
CA TYR A 32 -8.51 -43.30 -44.13
C TYR A 32 -8.66 -42.99 -45.63
N GLY A 33 -7.71 -42.25 -46.22
CA GLY A 33 -7.68 -41.92 -47.65
C GLY A 33 -6.24 -41.70 -48.14
N GLN A 34 -5.91 -42.21 -49.33
CA GLN A 34 -4.52 -42.48 -49.75
C GLN A 34 -3.78 -41.32 -50.43
N GLN A 35 -2.47 -41.26 -50.13
CA GLN A 35 -1.32 -41.07 -51.04
C GLN A 35 -1.45 -40.16 -52.29
N ARG A 36 -0.61 -39.10 -52.30
CA ARG A 36 0.39 -38.78 -53.35
C ARG A 36 1.39 -37.78 -52.71
N GLY A 37 2.70 -37.81 -52.95
CA GLY A 37 3.47 -38.73 -53.80
C GLY A 37 4.46 -37.99 -54.70
N TYR A 38 5.41 -37.22 -54.13
CA TYR A 38 6.47 -36.55 -54.87
C TYR A 38 7.69 -36.26 -53.98
N GLU A 39 8.82 -36.92 -54.25
CA GLU A 39 10.16 -36.39 -53.94
C GLU A 39 10.73 -35.77 -55.24
N PRO A 40 11.70 -34.85 -55.15
CA PRO A 40 13.07 -35.34 -55.35
C PRO A 40 14.14 -34.68 -54.46
N ARG A 41 14.83 -35.52 -53.69
CA ARG A 41 16.31 -35.64 -53.68
C ARG A 41 17.16 -34.35 -53.75
N GLY A 42 17.16 -33.59 -52.66
CA GLY A 42 18.35 -33.27 -51.85
C GLY A 42 19.55 -32.49 -52.42
N GLU A 43 20.08 -31.58 -51.59
CA GLU A 43 21.50 -31.23 -51.57
C GLU A 43 21.95 -30.97 -50.12
N PHE A 44 23.20 -31.30 -49.77
CA PHE A 44 23.70 -31.24 -48.39
C PHE A 44 24.25 -29.85 -48.04
N GLY A 45 23.61 -29.16 -47.09
CA GLY A 45 24.09 -27.89 -46.53
C GLY A 45 24.17 -27.93 -45.00
N GLN A 46 25.36 -28.15 -44.45
CA GLN A 46 25.58 -28.04 -43.00
C GLN A 46 25.36 -26.58 -42.54
N ARG A 47 24.29 -26.35 -41.78
CA ARG A 47 24.17 -25.15 -40.92
C ARG A 47 24.38 -25.60 -39.48
N GLY A 48 25.55 -25.27 -38.95
CA GLY A 48 25.96 -25.65 -37.60
C GLY A 48 25.12 -25.00 -36.50
N GLU A 49 25.26 -25.53 -35.29
CA GLU A 49 24.53 -25.08 -34.11
C GLU A 49 24.87 -23.62 -33.77
N GLY A 50 23.95 -22.72 -34.08
CA GLY A 50 24.01 -21.30 -33.70
C GLY A 50 23.73 -21.11 -32.21
N GLY A 51 24.60 -21.65 -31.35
CA GLY A 51 24.49 -21.52 -29.91
C GLY A 51 24.46 -20.05 -29.50
N PHE A 52 23.44 -19.65 -28.73
CA PHE A 52 23.33 -18.31 -28.14
C PHE A 52 24.45 -18.10 -27.12
N ARG A 53 25.62 -17.67 -27.60
CA ARG A 53 26.67 -17.10 -26.74
C ARG A 53 26.13 -15.80 -26.18
N SER A 54 25.66 -15.83 -24.94
CA SER A 54 25.60 -14.64 -24.09
C SER A 54 26.96 -13.96 -24.16
N ARG A 55 27.01 -12.74 -24.73
CA ARG A 55 28.14 -11.87 -24.45
C ARG A 55 28.10 -11.62 -22.95
N SER A 56 29.20 -11.92 -22.26
CA SER A 56 29.41 -11.43 -20.91
C SER A 56 29.26 -9.91 -20.90
N ASP A 57 28.62 -9.36 -19.87
CA ASP A 57 28.63 -7.93 -19.56
C ASP A 57 30.04 -7.54 -19.00
N GLU A 58 31.11 -7.94 -19.71
CA GLU A 58 32.50 -7.56 -19.43
C GLU A 58 32.73 -6.12 -19.88
N ILE A 59 33.14 -5.26 -18.95
CA ILE A 59 33.49 -3.87 -19.22
C ILE A 59 34.78 -3.85 -20.06
N SER A 60 34.69 -3.34 -21.30
CA SER A 60 35.89 -3.06 -22.09
C SER A 60 36.69 -1.92 -21.43
N PRO A 61 38.03 -2.01 -21.29
CA PRO A 61 38.83 -1.03 -20.55
C PRO A 61 38.64 0.45 -20.92
N ASP A 62 38.25 0.73 -22.17
CA ASP A 62 38.01 2.09 -22.68
C ASP A 62 36.55 2.58 -22.54
N GLU A 63 35.62 1.79 -22.00
CA GLU A 63 34.23 2.24 -21.83
C GLU A 63 34.07 3.15 -20.61
N GLN A 64 33.80 4.43 -20.86
CA GLN A 64 33.48 5.40 -19.81
C GLN A 64 32.21 4.96 -19.07
N THR A 65 32.36 4.74 -17.77
CA THR A 65 31.26 4.48 -16.85
C THR A 65 31.16 5.58 -15.80
N VAL A 66 29.95 5.81 -15.31
CA VAL A 66 29.63 6.76 -14.24
C VAL A 66 28.92 6.04 -13.10
N ASP A 67 29.08 6.55 -11.89
CA ASP A 67 28.45 5.99 -10.70
C ASP A 67 26.97 6.40 -10.69
N TYR A 68 26.07 5.43 -10.50
CA TYR A 68 24.64 5.64 -10.43
C TYR A 68 24.05 4.99 -9.18
N ASP A 69 23.14 5.71 -8.54
CA ASP A 69 22.39 5.29 -7.35
C ASP A 69 20.90 5.31 -7.69
N GLY A 70 20.21 4.18 -7.52
CA GLY A 70 18.78 4.10 -7.76
C GLY A 70 18.16 2.80 -7.25
N VAL A 71 16.82 2.79 -7.15
CA VAL A 71 16.06 1.62 -6.68
C VAL A 71 15.65 0.77 -7.87
N LEU A 72 15.89 -0.55 -7.79
CA LEU A 72 15.57 -1.50 -8.83
C LEU A 72 14.06 -1.75 -8.92
N GLU A 73 13.48 -1.38 -10.05
CA GLU A 73 12.16 -1.82 -10.49
C GLU A 73 12.31 -3.01 -11.46
N LEU A 74 11.58 -4.11 -11.22
CA LEU A 74 11.60 -5.29 -12.07
C LEU A 74 10.45 -5.26 -13.08
N HIS A 75 10.76 -5.49 -14.36
CA HIS A 75 9.74 -5.77 -15.37
C HIS A 75 9.32 -7.25 -15.28
N PRO A 76 8.04 -7.60 -15.48
CA PRO A 76 7.54 -9.00 -15.54
C PRO A 76 8.14 -9.92 -16.64
N LYS A 77 9.28 -9.56 -17.24
CA LYS A 77 10.06 -10.32 -18.22
C LYS A 77 11.49 -10.61 -17.73
N GLY A 78 11.79 -10.36 -16.45
CA GLY A 78 13.07 -10.71 -15.79
C GLY A 78 14.20 -9.68 -15.95
N TYR A 79 14.00 -8.58 -16.67
CA TYR A 79 14.91 -7.43 -16.70
C TYR A 79 14.38 -6.30 -15.81
N GLY A 80 15.16 -5.25 -15.56
CA GLY A 80 14.73 -4.13 -14.72
C GLY A 80 15.31 -2.77 -15.11
N PHE A 81 15.00 -1.75 -14.31
CA PHE A 81 15.53 -0.39 -14.43
C PHE A 81 15.88 0.19 -13.05
N LEU A 82 16.91 1.01 -12.95
CA LEU A 82 17.21 1.78 -11.73
C LEU A 82 16.47 3.12 -11.74
N ARG A 83 15.50 3.28 -10.84
CA ARG A 83 14.66 4.48 -10.68
C ARG A 83 15.27 5.48 -9.70
N ASP A 84 15.31 6.76 -10.07
CA ASP A 84 15.80 7.85 -9.21
C ASP A 84 14.73 8.32 -8.20
N ALA A 85 15.05 8.24 -6.91
CA ALA A 85 14.21 8.73 -5.82
C ALA A 85 13.92 10.24 -5.92
N LYS A 86 14.87 11.04 -6.41
CA LYS A 86 14.72 12.50 -6.58
C LYS A 86 13.66 12.85 -7.63
N LYS A 87 13.41 11.92 -8.57
CA LYS A 87 12.34 11.99 -9.57
C LYS A 87 11.05 11.27 -9.11
N SER A 88 10.92 11.01 -7.81
CA SER A 88 9.81 10.23 -7.21
C SER A 88 9.59 8.87 -7.88
N TYR A 89 10.69 8.24 -8.34
CA TYR A 89 10.68 6.99 -9.07
C TYR A 89 9.81 7.00 -10.35
N GLY A 90 9.55 8.17 -10.93
CA GLY A 90 8.94 8.28 -12.26
C GLY A 90 9.86 7.69 -13.33
N SER A 91 9.32 6.94 -14.29
CA SER A 91 10.09 6.35 -15.39
C SER A 91 10.72 7.43 -16.28
N GLN A 92 11.96 7.24 -16.71
CA GLN A 92 12.70 8.16 -17.59
C GLN A 92 13.49 7.42 -18.66
N GLU A 93 13.78 8.10 -19.78
CA GLU A 93 14.78 7.64 -20.77
C GLU A 93 16.21 7.60 -20.19
N SER A 94 16.46 8.31 -19.09
CA SER A 94 17.72 8.31 -18.35
C SER A 94 17.92 7.10 -17.42
N ASP A 95 16.88 6.29 -17.19
CA ASP A 95 16.94 5.22 -16.18
C ASP A 95 17.80 4.04 -16.67
N PRO A 96 18.87 3.66 -15.96
CA PRO A 96 19.74 2.57 -16.38
C PRO A 96 19.02 1.23 -16.48
N PHE A 97 19.09 0.59 -17.65
CA PHE A 97 18.63 -0.78 -17.87
C PHE A 97 19.50 -1.79 -17.09
N VAL A 98 18.86 -2.76 -16.45
CA VAL A 98 19.50 -3.86 -15.73
C VAL A 98 19.17 -5.19 -16.41
N SER A 99 20.20 -5.95 -16.81
CA SER A 99 20.04 -7.22 -17.52
C SER A 99 19.54 -8.33 -16.60
N SER A 100 18.75 -9.28 -17.14
CA SER A 100 18.29 -10.46 -16.39
C SER A 100 19.47 -11.29 -15.87
N SER A 101 20.53 -11.42 -16.66
CA SER A 101 21.75 -12.10 -16.25
C SER A 101 22.43 -11.43 -15.05
N LEU A 102 22.36 -10.10 -14.89
CA LEU A 102 22.89 -9.39 -13.73
C LEU A 102 21.96 -9.51 -12.51
N ILE A 103 20.64 -9.50 -12.73
CA ILE A 103 19.62 -9.77 -11.70
C ILE A 103 19.78 -11.18 -11.13
N GLU A 104 19.89 -12.19 -11.99
CA GLU A 104 20.10 -13.59 -11.62
C GLU A 104 21.46 -13.79 -10.91
N LYS A 105 22.55 -13.24 -11.47
CA LYS A 105 23.91 -13.38 -10.92
C LYS A 105 24.05 -12.77 -9.52
N CYS A 106 23.43 -11.61 -9.27
CA CYS A 106 23.53 -10.90 -8.00
C CYS A 106 22.31 -11.10 -7.08
N GLY A 107 21.39 -12.00 -7.43
CA GLY A 107 20.19 -12.32 -6.63
C GLY A 107 19.24 -11.14 -6.43
N LEU A 108 19.25 -10.15 -7.33
CA LEU A 108 18.59 -8.85 -7.13
C LEU A 108 17.07 -9.00 -7.04
N ARG A 109 16.45 -8.25 -6.13
CA ARG A 109 15.00 -8.23 -5.89
C ARG A 109 14.42 -6.83 -6.10
N GLU A 110 13.13 -6.73 -6.40
CA GLU A 110 12.47 -5.44 -6.54
C GLU A 110 12.60 -4.61 -5.24
N GLY A 111 12.77 -3.30 -5.38
CA GLY A 111 12.92 -2.39 -4.26
C GLY A 111 14.32 -2.33 -3.64
N VAL A 112 15.30 -3.13 -4.06
CA VAL A 112 16.69 -2.94 -3.58
C VAL A 112 17.30 -1.66 -4.18
N ARG A 113 18.05 -0.91 -3.38
CA ARG A 113 18.84 0.23 -3.84
C ARG A 113 20.19 -0.29 -4.31
N ILE A 114 20.59 0.12 -5.50
CA ILE A 114 21.85 -0.31 -6.13
C ILE A 114 22.72 0.92 -6.35
N LEU A 115 23.96 0.83 -5.87
CA LEU A 115 25.06 1.66 -6.33
C LEU A 115 25.90 0.82 -7.30
N GLY A 116 26.23 1.39 -8.46
CA GLY A 116 27.08 0.69 -9.42
C GLY A 116 27.43 1.50 -10.66
N LYS A 117 28.28 0.89 -11.49
CA LYS A 117 28.82 1.50 -12.71
C LYS A 117 27.83 1.40 -13.86
N VAL A 118 27.37 2.54 -14.35
CA VAL A 118 26.51 2.68 -15.52
C VAL A 118 27.33 3.16 -16.70
N GLY A 119 27.19 2.48 -17.84
CA GLY A 119 27.83 2.87 -19.09
C GLY A 119 26.80 3.06 -20.21
N THR A 120 27.31 3.38 -21.39
CA THR A 120 26.49 3.45 -22.61
C THR A 120 25.81 2.11 -22.93
N GLY A 121 24.56 2.18 -23.40
CA GLY A 121 23.89 1.05 -24.03
C GLY A 121 24.46 0.75 -25.42
N ALA A 122 23.93 -0.30 -26.07
CA ALA A 122 24.23 -0.50 -27.49
C ALA A 122 23.67 0.67 -28.33
N ARG A 123 24.16 0.84 -29.57
CA ARG A 123 23.80 1.97 -30.44
C ARG A 123 22.27 2.10 -30.60
N GLY A 124 21.69 3.17 -30.06
CA GLY A 124 20.24 3.41 -30.05
C GLY A 124 19.48 2.91 -28.80
N GLN A 125 20.20 2.46 -27.76
CA GLN A 125 19.64 2.11 -26.45
C GLN A 125 20.04 3.17 -25.40
N GLY A 126 19.23 3.29 -24.34
CA GLY A 126 19.54 4.10 -23.16
C GLY A 126 20.70 3.53 -22.32
N PRO A 127 21.03 4.17 -21.18
CA PRO A 127 22.11 3.71 -20.30
C PRO A 127 21.88 2.28 -19.79
N ARG A 128 22.97 1.56 -19.49
CA ARG A 128 22.95 0.21 -18.92
C ARG A 128 23.83 0.12 -17.67
N LEU A 129 23.34 -0.52 -16.62
CA LEU A 129 24.15 -0.96 -15.48
C LEU A 129 25.12 -2.07 -15.93
N LYS A 130 26.42 -1.83 -15.77
CA LYS A 130 27.51 -2.74 -16.17
C LYS A 130 27.98 -3.61 -15.00
N ALA A 131 28.10 -3.00 -13.81
CA ALA A 131 28.46 -3.69 -12.58
C ALA A 131 27.64 -3.17 -11.39
N VAL A 132 27.23 -4.08 -10.51
CA VAL A 132 26.77 -3.77 -9.16
C VAL A 132 28.02 -3.64 -8.28
N GLU A 133 28.15 -2.53 -7.55
CA GLU A 133 29.21 -2.37 -6.54
C GLU A 133 28.67 -2.65 -5.13
N ASN A 134 27.42 -2.26 -4.87
CA ASN A 134 26.83 -2.34 -3.55
C ASN A 134 25.28 -2.41 -3.63
N ILE A 135 24.67 -3.15 -2.71
CA ILE A 135 23.22 -3.36 -2.61
C ILE A 135 22.78 -2.90 -1.21
N ASP A 136 22.01 -1.81 -1.13
CA ASP A 136 21.44 -1.24 0.10
C ASP A 136 22.43 -0.85 1.24
N GLY A 137 23.71 -0.71 0.90
CA GLY A 137 24.82 -0.48 1.83
C GLY A 137 25.74 -1.69 1.96
N MET A 138 25.31 -2.87 1.52
CA MET A 138 25.98 -4.16 1.68
C MET A 138 26.74 -4.60 0.42
N THR A 139 27.76 -5.45 0.60
CA THR A 139 28.34 -6.26 -0.48
C THR A 139 27.31 -7.27 -1.03
N ILE A 140 27.61 -7.88 -2.19
CA ILE A 140 26.73 -8.88 -2.81
C ILE A 140 26.66 -10.14 -1.91
N GLU A 141 27.77 -10.48 -1.27
CA GLU A 141 27.94 -11.58 -0.34
C GLU A 141 27.14 -11.38 0.96
N GLU A 142 27.16 -10.17 1.53
CA GLU A 142 26.34 -9.81 2.69
C GLU A 142 24.84 -9.82 2.34
N TYR A 143 24.47 -9.17 1.23
CA TYR A 143 23.09 -9.15 0.73
C TYR A 143 22.52 -10.57 0.50
N ALA A 144 23.33 -11.51 0.01
CA ALA A 144 22.93 -12.89 -0.20
C ALA A 144 22.58 -13.65 1.10
N ASN A 145 23.02 -13.15 2.27
CA ASN A 145 22.71 -13.72 3.58
C ASN A 145 21.48 -13.07 4.26
N VAL A 146 20.89 -12.03 3.67
CA VAL A 146 19.72 -11.33 4.23
C VAL A 146 18.46 -12.22 4.16
N LYS A 147 17.80 -12.45 5.30
CA LYS A 147 16.49 -13.12 5.38
C LYS A 147 15.45 -12.36 4.55
N LYS A 148 14.54 -13.06 3.87
CA LYS A 148 13.45 -12.43 3.12
C LYS A 148 12.31 -12.05 4.06
N PHE A 149 11.54 -11.01 3.68
CA PHE A 149 10.48 -10.41 4.49
C PHE A 149 9.38 -11.38 4.96
N ASP A 150 9.15 -12.46 4.22
CA ASP A 150 8.19 -13.51 4.55
C ASP A 150 8.80 -14.70 5.31
N ASP A 151 10.13 -14.78 5.41
CA ASP A 151 10.90 -15.73 6.23
C ASP A 151 11.22 -15.17 7.65
N LEU A 152 10.83 -13.91 7.93
CA LEU A 152 11.01 -13.22 9.22
C LEU A 152 9.86 -13.49 10.19
N THR A 153 10.18 -13.55 11.48
CA THR A 153 9.26 -13.96 12.54
C THR A 153 8.38 -12.79 13.00
N ALA A 154 7.13 -12.78 12.54
CA ALA A 154 6.20 -11.68 12.79
C ALA A 154 5.62 -11.70 14.22
N ILE A 155 5.80 -10.61 14.98
CA ILE A 155 5.34 -10.48 16.37
C ILE A 155 4.24 -9.41 16.54
N THR A 156 3.57 -9.40 17.70
CA THR A 156 2.64 -8.31 18.05
C THR A 156 3.44 -7.03 18.32
N PRO A 157 3.02 -5.86 17.82
CA PRO A 157 3.61 -4.58 18.20
C PRO A 157 3.75 -4.41 19.71
N ASN A 158 4.96 -4.16 20.18
CA ASN A 158 5.29 -3.94 21.60
C ASN A 158 6.14 -2.68 21.87
N SER A 159 6.63 -2.03 20.81
CA SER A 159 7.40 -0.78 20.89
C SER A 159 6.52 0.40 20.43
N ARG A 160 6.02 1.22 21.38
CA ARG A 160 5.20 2.40 21.06
C ARG A 160 6.00 3.49 20.31
N ILE A 161 5.45 3.94 19.19
CA ILE A 161 5.85 5.15 18.47
C ILE A 161 5.10 6.32 19.12
N LYS A 162 5.74 6.99 20.08
CA LYS A 162 5.21 8.19 20.76
C LYS A 162 4.98 9.33 19.75
N MET A 163 3.76 9.85 19.69
CA MET A 163 3.37 10.99 18.84
C MET A 163 3.48 12.35 19.54
N GLU A 164 3.35 12.43 20.87
CA GLU A 164 3.51 13.69 21.59
C GLU A 164 4.94 14.26 21.44
N ILE A 165 5.05 15.45 20.86
CA ILE A 165 6.30 16.25 20.71
C ILE A 165 6.42 17.43 21.70
N GLY A 166 5.46 17.54 22.63
CA GLY A 166 5.32 18.66 23.57
C GLY A 166 3.84 19.00 23.84
N PRO A 167 3.53 20.12 24.52
CA PRO A 167 2.17 20.47 24.92
C PRO A 167 1.19 20.67 23.76
N LYS A 168 1.70 21.03 22.57
CA LYS A 168 0.99 21.17 21.31
C LYS A 168 1.76 20.42 20.21
N PRO A 169 1.10 19.92 19.14
CA PRO A 169 -0.34 19.96 18.91
C PRO A 169 -1.13 18.98 19.79
N ILE A 170 -2.36 19.34 20.14
CA ILE A 170 -3.22 18.49 20.98
C ILE A 170 -3.67 17.22 20.24
N THR A 171 -3.77 17.26 18.91
CA THR A 171 -4.04 16.08 18.07
C THR A 171 -3.14 14.89 18.42
N MET A 172 -1.83 15.13 18.52
CA MET A 172 -0.84 14.07 18.77
C MET A 172 -0.90 13.56 20.20
N ARG A 173 -1.20 14.45 21.16
CA ARG A 173 -1.44 14.08 22.57
C ARG A 173 -2.71 13.25 22.74
N VAL A 174 -3.78 13.59 22.02
CA VAL A 174 -5.04 12.82 22.00
C VAL A 174 -4.85 11.47 21.30
N MET A 175 -4.08 11.43 20.21
CA MET A 175 -3.72 10.20 19.49
C MET A 175 -2.93 9.23 20.38
N ASP A 176 -1.93 9.73 21.13
CA ASP A 176 -1.14 8.98 22.12
C ASP A 176 -1.95 8.50 23.36
N LEU A 177 -3.24 8.84 23.47
CA LEU A 177 -4.13 8.44 24.56
C LEU A 177 -5.29 7.53 24.10
N LEU A 178 -5.74 7.66 22.85
CA LEU A 178 -6.91 6.95 22.31
C LEU A 178 -6.55 5.85 21.30
N THR A 179 -5.44 6.03 20.59
CA THR A 179 -5.03 5.22 19.43
C THR A 179 -3.50 5.13 19.37
N PRO A 180 -2.85 4.48 20.35
CA PRO A 180 -1.39 4.31 20.35
C PRO A 180 -0.93 3.55 19.11
N VAL A 181 0.21 3.96 18.56
CA VAL A 181 0.80 3.30 17.38
C VAL A 181 2.03 2.53 17.81
N GLY A 182 2.12 1.26 17.46
CA GLY A 182 3.35 0.48 17.63
C GLY A 182 4.24 0.50 16.37
N ARG A 183 5.52 0.15 16.55
CA ARG A 183 6.33 -0.40 15.46
C ARG A 183 5.63 -1.65 14.92
N GLY A 184 5.39 -1.74 13.62
CA GLY A 184 4.60 -2.80 13.00
C GLY A 184 3.07 -2.62 12.98
N GLN A 185 2.53 -1.43 13.27
CA GLN A 185 1.07 -1.20 13.25
C GLN A 185 0.48 -1.23 11.82
N ARG A 186 -0.75 -1.74 11.70
CA ARG A 186 -1.64 -1.58 10.53
C ARG A 186 -2.79 -0.65 10.93
N ALA A 187 -2.56 0.65 10.79
CA ALA A 187 -3.47 1.70 11.23
C ALA A 187 -4.31 2.24 10.07
N LEU A 188 -5.60 2.46 10.32
CA LEU A 188 -6.52 3.14 9.39
C LEU A 188 -6.97 4.48 9.97
N ILE A 189 -6.66 5.56 9.27
CA ILE A 189 -7.24 6.89 9.51
C ILE A 189 -8.52 6.98 8.67
N VAL A 190 -9.66 6.75 9.30
CA VAL A 190 -10.98 6.69 8.66
C VAL A 190 -11.55 8.11 8.61
N ALA A 191 -11.52 8.72 7.43
CA ALA A 191 -11.69 10.16 7.24
C ALA A 191 -12.82 10.51 6.25
N PRO A 192 -13.93 11.13 6.72
CA PRO A 192 -14.84 11.84 5.85
C PRO A 192 -14.17 13.08 5.21
N PRO A 193 -14.63 13.55 4.03
CA PRO A 193 -14.12 14.79 3.44
C PRO A 193 -14.23 16.00 4.37
N ARG A 194 -13.21 16.88 4.35
CA ARG A 194 -13.10 18.12 5.16
C ARG A 194 -12.93 17.94 6.68
N THR A 195 -12.63 16.74 7.18
CA THR A 195 -12.42 16.46 8.62
C THR A 195 -10.98 16.63 9.14
N GLY A 196 -10.09 17.29 8.40
CA GLY A 196 -8.72 17.59 8.85
C GLY A 196 -7.65 16.53 8.53
N LYS A 197 -7.97 15.51 7.71
CA LYS A 197 -7.06 14.46 7.19
C LYS A 197 -5.61 14.94 6.97
N THR A 198 -5.44 15.99 6.16
CA THR A 198 -4.13 16.49 5.70
C THR A 198 -3.29 17.04 6.87
N MET A 199 -3.90 17.81 7.78
CA MET A 199 -3.24 18.31 9.00
C MET A 199 -2.80 17.15 9.91
N LEU A 200 -3.69 16.18 10.14
CA LEU A 200 -3.38 15.01 10.97
C LEU A 200 -2.17 14.22 10.42
N LEU A 201 -2.10 14.02 9.10
CA LEU A 201 -0.96 13.36 8.46
C LEU A 201 0.35 14.15 8.59
N GLN A 202 0.31 15.48 8.42
CA GLN A 202 1.47 16.36 8.62
C GLN A 202 1.96 16.31 10.08
N GLU A 203 1.04 16.37 11.04
CA GLU A 203 1.35 16.29 12.47
C GLU A 203 1.95 14.93 12.85
N ILE A 204 1.45 13.81 12.30
CA ILE A 204 2.06 12.48 12.48
C ILE A 204 3.48 12.46 11.86
N ALA A 205 3.66 13.03 10.67
CA ALA A 205 4.94 13.01 9.96
C ALA A 205 6.06 13.79 10.70
N GLU A 206 5.78 15.02 11.16
CA GLU A 206 6.71 15.77 12.03
C GLU A 206 6.92 15.04 13.35
N SER A 207 5.89 14.42 13.93
CA SER A 207 6.02 13.69 15.20
C SER A 207 6.90 12.44 15.10
N VAL A 208 6.74 11.64 14.05
CA VAL A 208 7.60 10.48 13.78
C VAL A 208 9.04 10.93 13.53
N SER A 209 9.26 11.87 12.61
CA SER A 209 10.61 12.32 12.26
C SER A 209 11.34 13.07 13.39
N ARG A 210 10.60 13.67 14.33
CA ARG A 210 11.18 14.35 15.51
C ARG A 210 11.42 13.42 16.70
N ASN A 211 10.50 12.49 17.00
CA ASN A 211 10.64 11.60 18.17
C ASN A 211 11.41 10.31 17.86
N HIS A 212 11.37 9.84 16.60
CA HIS A 212 11.96 8.55 16.17
C HIS A 212 12.80 8.74 14.89
N PRO A 213 13.89 9.53 14.94
CA PRO A 213 14.76 9.76 13.78
C PRO A 213 15.53 8.52 13.30
N ASP A 214 15.41 7.38 14.01
CA ASP A 214 15.82 6.06 13.53
C ASP A 214 14.88 5.46 12.46
N MET A 215 13.66 5.98 12.35
CA MET A 215 12.64 5.43 11.45
C MET A 215 12.72 6.04 10.05
N HIS A 216 12.78 5.19 9.03
CA HIS A 216 12.69 5.60 7.63
C HIS A 216 11.23 5.96 7.31
N LEU A 217 10.92 7.25 7.43
CA LEU A 217 9.59 7.81 7.15
C LEU A 217 9.38 8.00 5.63
N ILE A 218 8.38 7.31 5.08
CA ILE A 218 7.91 7.46 3.70
C ILE A 218 6.48 8.02 3.72
N VAL A 219 6.20 9.04 2.91
CA VAL A 219 4.85 9.50 2.61
C VAL A 219 4.55 9.13 1.17
N LEU A 220 3.53 8.29 0.98
CA LEU A 220 3.11 7.75 -0.31
C LEU A 220 1.74 8.33 -0.68
N LEU A 221 1.74 9.26 -1.63
CA LEU A 221 0.56 10.00 -2.08
C LEU A 221 0.08 9.45 -3.44
N ILE A 222 -1.15 8.95 -3.50
CA ILE A 222 -1.70 8.25 -4.66
C ILE A 222 -3.02 8.89 -5.09
N ASP A 223 -3.10 9.36 -6.34
CA ASP A 223 -4.30 9.99 -6.95
C ASP A 223 -4.77 11.25 -6.16
N GLU A 224 -3.85 11.87 -5.42
CA GLU A 224 -4.06 13.13 -4.71
C GLU A 224 -3.50 14.32 -5.50
N ARG A 225 -3.87 15.55 -5.11
CA ARG A 225 -3.68 16.73 -5.95
C ARG A 225 -2.26 17.31 -5.93
N PRO A 226 -1.76 17.94 -7.02
CA PRO A 226 -0.43 18.53 -7.07
C PRO A 226 -0.14 19.57 -5.98
N GLU A 227 -1.14 20.36 -5.57
CA GLU A 227 -0.99 21.33 -4.47
C GLU A 227 -0.77 20.65 -3.12
N GLU A 228 -1.52 19.59 -2.80
CA GLU A 228 -1.41 18.81 -1.56
C GLU A 228 -0.08 18.03 -1.50
N VAL A 229 0.36 17.48 -2.65
CA VAL A 229 1.70 16.87 -2.81
C VAL A 229 2.82 17.89 -2.55
N THR A 230 2.66 19.11 -3.05
CA THR A 230 3.63 20.21 -2.85
C THR A 230 3.66 20.68 -1.40
N GLU A 231 2.51 20.70 -0.72
CA GLU A 231 2.40 21.04 0.70
C GLU A 231 3.09 19.99 1.59
N MET A 232 2.85 18.70 1.35
CA MET A 232 3.51 17.60 2.06
C MET A 232 5.04 17.65 1.90
N ARG A 233 5.53 17.86 0.67
CA ARG A 233 6.98 18.01 0.37
C ARG A 233 7.66 19.19 1.07
N ARG A 234 6.91 20.18 1.56
CA ARG A 234 7.45 21.36 2.26
C ARG A 234 7.47 21.22 3.78
N HIS A 235 6.59 20.38 4.34
CA HIS A 235 6.46 20.22 5.79
C HIS A 235 7.10 18.93 6.32
N VAL A 236 7.08 17.84 5.54
CA VAL A 236 7.52 16.52 6.01
C VAL A 236 9.03 16.33 5.88
N ARG A 237 9.68 15.99 7.00
CA ARG A 237 11.08 15.55 7.05
C ARG A 237 11.17 14.04 6.80
N GLY A 238 10.98 13.64 5.55
CA GLY A 238 10.96 12.25 5.13
C GLY A 238 10.92 12.10 3.61
N GLU A 239 10.79 10.86 3.14
CA GLU A 239 10.74 10.53 1.72
C GLU A 239 9.30 10.72 1.19
N VAL A 240 9.03 11.83 0.48
CA VAL A 240 7.68 12.13 -0.05
C VAL A 240 7.56 11.73 -1.52
N VAL A 241 6.97 10.55 -1.75
CA VAL A 241 6.74 9.93 -3.05
C VAL A 241 5.28 10.16 -3.47
N ALA A 242 5.05 10.53 -4.73
CA ALA A 242 3.71 10.84 -5.21
C ALA A 242 3.46 10.38 -6.65
N SER A 243 2.26 9.88 -6.90
CA SER A 243 1.63 9.80 -8.22
C SER A 243 0.36 10.66 -8.17
N SER A 244 0.41 11.86 -8.75
CA SER A 244 -0.72 12.80 -8.68
C SER A 244 -1.94 12.31 -9.46
N LEU A 245 -3.09 12.93 -9.20
CA LEU A 245 -4.35 12.78 -9.93
C LEU A 245 -4.21 12.84 -11.47
N ASP A 246 -3.21 13.56 -11.99
CA ASP A 246 -2.92 13.71 -13.42
C ASP A 246 -2.12 12.54 -14.01
N SER A 247 -1.70 11.58 -13.18
CA SER A 247 -0.91 10.41 -13.60
C SER A 247 -1.80 9.27 -14.10
N GLU A 248 -1.29 8.46 -15.03
CA GLU A 248 -1.98 7.24 -15.45
C GLU A 248 -2.14 6.22 -14.33
N THR A 249 -3.20 5.43 -14.40
CA THR A 249 -3.55 4.44 -13.35
C THR A 249 -2.49 3.35 -13.16
N GLU A 250 -1.76 3.01 -14.23
CA GLU A 250 -0.60 2.12 -14.17
C GLU A 250 0.56 2.73 -13.35
N SER A 251 0.74 4.07 -13.39
CA SER A 251 1.74 4.76 -12.57
C SER A 251 1.40 4.69 -11.08
N HIS A 252 0.13 4.84 -10.70
CA HIS A 252 -0.31 4.67 -9.31
C HIS A 252 0.04 3.27 -8.80
N ILE A 253 -0.27 2.23 -9.58
CA ILE A 253 -0.03 0.83 -9.25
C ILE A 253 1.47 0.55 -9.13
N ARG A 254 2.26 0.89 -10.16
CA ARG A 254 3.72 0.71 -10.20
C ARG A 254 4.42 1.38 -9.02
N ILE A 255 4.14 2.66 -8.77
CA ILE A 255 4.76 3.41 -7.66
C ILE A 255 4.34 2.80 -6.32
N SER A 256 3.08 2.41 -6.15
CA SER A 256 2.62 1.77 -4.91
C SER A 256 3.32 0.43 -4.66
N GLN A 257 3.54 -0.39 -5.70
CA GLN A 257 4.24 -1.67 -5.57
C GLN A 257 5.73 -1.47 -5.28
N LEU A 258 6.41 -0.62 -6.04
CA LEU A 258 7.84 -0.35 -5.89
C LEU A 258 8.18 0.20 -4.49
N ILE A 259 7.37 1.11 -3.95
CA ILE A 259 7.56 1.65 -2.60
C ILE A 259 7.26 0.61 -1.51
N MET A 260 6.26 -0.26 -1.72
CA MET A 260 6.00 -1.36 -0.79
C MET A 260 7.13 -2.39 -0.78
N GLU A 261 7.71 -2.75 -1.93
CA GLU A 261 8.90 -3.62 -1.97
C GLU A 261 10.14 -2.92 -1.42
N ARG A 262 10.32 -1.62 -1.68
CA ARG A 262 11.41 -0.81 -1.09
C ARG A 262 11.37 -0.84 0.43
N ALA A 263 10.20 -0.64 1.01
CA ALA A 263 9.98 -0.70 2.45
C ALA A 263 10.23 -2.09 3.04
N LYS A 264 9.95 -3.16 2.28
CA LYS A 264 10.28 -4.53 2.70
C LYS A 264 11.79 -4.79 2.74
N ARG A 265 12.56 -4.35 1.74
CA ARG A 265 14.03 -4.51 1.75
C ARG A 265 14.65 -3.83 2.98
N LEU A 266 14.28 -2.57 3.22
CA LEU A 266 14.70 -1.83 4.42
C LEU A 266 14.35 -2.56 5.73
N ALA A 267 13.17 -3.19 5.82
CA ALA A 267 12.77 -3.95 7.00
C ALA A 267 13.50 -5.31 7.12
N GLU A 268 13.88 -5.96 6.00
CA GLU A 268 14.75 -7.15 5.98
C GLU A 268 16.16 -6.86 6.51
N GLU A 269 16.63 -5.62 6.34
CA GLU A 269 17.89 -5.09 6.88
C GLU A 269 17.76 -4.67 8.37
N GLY A 270 16.66 -5.00 9.03
CA GLY A 270 16.41 -4.66 10.44
C GLY A 270 16.06 -3.18 10.70
N LYS A 271 15.79 -2.38 9.66
CA LYS A 271 15.40 -0.97 9.81
C LYS A 271 13.92 -0.83 10.19
N ASN A 272 13.59 0.25 10.88
CA ASN A 272 12.22 0.59 11.22
C ASN A 272 11.65 1.50 10.13
N VAL A 273 10.63 1.04 9.40
CA VAL A 273 10.02 1.80 8.28
C VAL A 273 8.61 2.24 8.67
N PHE A 274 8.26 3.49 8.36
CA PHE A 274 6.95 4.06 8.63
C PHE A 274 6.36 4.66 7.36
N ILE A 275 5.27 4.07 6.86
CA ILE A 275 4.56 4.55 5.65
C ILE A 275 3.29 5.30 6.07
N LEU A 276 3.20 6.57 5.66
CA LEU A 276 1.93 7.31 5.55
C LEU A 276 1.36 7.12 4.13
N LEU A 277 0.28 6.35 3.99
CA LEU A 277 -0.37 6.11 2.70
C LEU A 277 -1.65 6.95 2.56
N ASP A 278 -1.65 7.92 1.65
CA ASP A 278 -2.80 8.76 1.35
C ASP A 278 -3.23 8.61 -0.12
N SER A 279 -4.21 7.78 -0.48
CA SER A 279 -5.06 6.95 0.39
C SER A 279 -5.16 5.50 -0.07
N ILE A 280 -5.50 4.59 0.85
CA ILE A 280 -5.74 3.19 0.47
C ILE A 280 -7.02 3.02 -0.34
N THR A 281 -8.01 3.89 -0.14
CA THR A 281 -9.23 3.91 -0.97
C THR A 281 -8.90 4.25 -2.43
N ARG A 282 -8.09 5.28 -2.68
CA ARG A 282 -7.61 5.65 -4.02
C ARG A 282 -6.73 4.54 -4.62
N THR A 283 -5.82 3.97 -3.84
CA THR A 283 -4.97 2.84 -4.26
C THR A 283 -5.83 1.64 -4.70
N ALA A 284 -6.81 1.24 -3.89
CA ALA A 284 -7.71 0.13 -4.21
C ALA A 284 -8.58 0.39 -5.45
N ARG A 285 -9.05 1.64 -5.65
CA ARG A 285 -9.74 2.07 -6.88
C ARG A 285 -8.84 1.93 -8.12
N ALA A 286 -7.56 2.29 -8.02
CA ALA A 286 -6.61 2.15 -9.12
C ALA A 286 -6.43 0.69 -9.54
N PHE A 287 -6.16 -0.21 -8.59
CA PHE A 287 -6.10 -1.66 -8.85
C PHE A 287 -7.41 -2.19 -9.45
N ASN A 288 -8.59 -1.80 -8.92
CA ASN A 288 -9.88 -2.22 -9.45
C ASN A 288 -10.16 -1.73 -10.88
N LYS A 289 -9.70 -0.53 -11.26
CA LYS A 289 -9.77 -0.04 -12.64
C LYS A 289 -8.87 -0.86 -13.58
N TRP A 290 -7.71 -1.33 -13.11
CA TRP A 290 -6.76 -2.13 -13.90
C TRP A 290 -7.17 -3.60 -14.05
N THR A 291 -7.72 -4.24 -13.00
CA THR A 291 -8.10 -5.66 -13.03
C THR A 291 -9.46 -5.95 -13.69
N ASN A 292 -10.24 -4.95 -14.09
CA ASN A 292 -11.65 -5.13 -14.43
C ASN A 292 -11.88 -5.93 -15.74
N THR A 293 -11.97 -7.25 -15.59
CA THR A 293 -12.25 -8.22 -16.67
C THR A 293 -13.75 -8.46 -16.88
N GLY A 294 -14.63 -7.58 -16.39
CA GLY A 294 -16.07 -7.64 -16.62
C GLY A 294 -16.86 -8.55 -15.68
N ARG A 295 -16.27 -8.96 -14.54
CA ARG A 295 -16.96 -9.72 -13.48
C ARG A 295 -17.14 -8.89 -12.20
N THR A 296 -18.03 -7.91 -12.28
CA THR A 296 -18.33 -6.98 -11.20
C THR A 296 -19.15 -7.63 -10.08
N ALA A 297 -18.71 -7.53 -8.83
CA ALA A 297 -19.50 -7.85 -7.65
C ALA A 297 -20.40 -6.68 -7.22
N THR A 298 -21.28 -6.92 -6.24
CA THR A 298 -22.24 -5.95 -5.70
C THR A 298 -21.52 -4.69 -5.18
N GLY A 299 -21.66 -3.57 -5.89
CA GLY A 299 -21.04 -2.29 -5.52
C GLY A 299 -19.98 -1.75 -6.50
N GLY A 300 -19.59 -2.50 -7.54
CA GLY A 300 -18.66 -2.00 -8.58
C GLY A 300 -17.22 -2.53 -8.48
N LEU A 301 -16.96 -3.48 -7.58
CA LEU A 301 -15.63 -4.04 -7.30
C LEU A 301 -15.51 -5.45 -7.87
N ASP A 302 -14.33 -5.82 -8.39
CA ASP A 302 -13.91 -7.23 -8.47
C ASP A 302 -13.29 -7.61 -7.11
N VAL A 303 -13.70 -8.74 -6.53
CA VAL A 303 -13.15 -9.23 -5.26
C VAL A 303 -11.63 -9.45 -5.36
N ARG A 304 -11.13 -9.83 -6.54
CA ARG A 304 -9.70 -10.03 -6.81
C ARG A 304 -8.90 -8.74 -6.90
N ALA A 305 -9.55 -7.61 -7.23
CA ALA A 305 -8.89 -6.31 -7.31
C ALA A 305 -8.22 -5.91 -5.98
N LEU A 306 -8.86 -6.30 -4.87
CA LEU A 306 -8.44 -5.93 -3.53
C LEU A 306 -7.35 -6.83 -2.97
N ASP A 307 -7.01 -7.96 -3.62
CA ASP A 307 -6.04 -8.93 -3.07
C ASP A 307 -4.62 -8.37 -2.99
N ILE A 308 -4.19 -7.55 -3.96
CA ILE A 308 -2.87 -6.89 -3.92
C ILE A 308 -2.87 -5.76 -2.87
N PRO A 309 -3.81 -4.80 -2.88
CA PRO A 309 -3.95 -3.81 -1.80
C PRO A 309 -4.05 -4.40 -0.39
N LYS A 310 -4.82 -5.49 -0.19
CA LYS A 310 -4.91 -6.20 1.11
C LYS A 310 -3.58 -6.82 1.52
N LYS A 311 -2.81 -7.40 0.59
CA LYS A 311 -1.44 -7.88 0.86
C LYS A 311 -0.47 -6.75 1.18
N MET A 312 -0.57 -5.60 0.51
CA MET A 312 0.25 -4.42 0.80
C MET A 312 0.00 -3.92 2.23
N PHE A 313 -1.25 -3.67 2.61
CA PHE A 313 -1.57 -3.21 3.97
C PHE A 313 -1.34 -4.29 5.04
N GLY A 314 -1.68 -5.54 4.73
CA GLY A 314 -1.41 -6.71 5.57
C GLY A 314 0.08 -7.00 5.80
N SER A 315 0.98 -6.43 4.98
CA SER A 315 2.42 -6.62 5.11
C SER A 315 3.02 -5.94 6.34
N ALA A 316 2.35 -4.94 6.93
CA ALA A 316 2.85 -4.23 8.11
C ALA A 316 2.83 -5.13 9.36
N ARG A 317 4.01 -5.27 9.98
CA ARG A 317 4.32 -6.12 11.14
C ARG A 317 5.65 -5.70 11.77
N GLN A 318 5.86 -6.08 13.03
CA GLN A 318 7.15 -6.02 13.72
C GLN A 318 7.80 -7.41 13.63
N PHE A 319 9.12 -7.48 13.58
CA PHE A 319 9.86 -8.74 13.50
C PHE A 319 10.68 -9.00 14.77
N GLU A 320 10.87 -10.29 15.09
CA GLU A 320 11.70 -10.72 16.23
C GLU A 320 13.20 -10.56 15.95
N GLU A 321 13.62 -10.77 14.69
CA GLU A 321 15.00 -10.60 14.24
C GLU A 321 15.48 -9.13 14.21
N GLY A 322 14.57 -8.17 14.41
CA GLY A 322 14.80 -6.74 14.29
C GLY A 322 14.09 -6.11 13.10
N GLY A 323 13.93 -4.79 13.15
CA GLY A 323 13.18 -4.03 12.15
C GLY A 323 11.65 -4.13 12.28
N SER A 324 10.98 -3.28 11.50
CA SER A 324 9.53 -3.24 11.46
C SER A 324 9.03 -2.50 10.22
N LEU A 325 7.82 -2.85 9.77
CA LEU A 325 7.07 -2.08 8.80
C LEU A 325 5.76 -1.62 9.44
N THR A 326 5.67 -0.33 9.77
CA THR A 326 4.41 0.33 10.16
C THR A 326 3.76 0.95 8.93
N ILE A 327 2.45 0.73 8.74
CA ILE A 327 1.66 1.42 7.72
C ILE A 327 0.47 2.09 8.40
N VAL A 328 0.39 3.41 8.26
CA VAL A 328 -0.78 4.21 8.60
C VAL A 328 -1.38 4.70 7.30
N ALA A 329 -2.57 4.22 6.97
CA ALA A 329 -3.23 4.52 5.70
C ALA A 329 -4.55 5.27 5.92
N THR A 330 -4.85 6.26 5.08
CA THR A 330 -6.16 6.91 5.11
C THR A 330 -7.19 6.09 4.34
N ALA A 331 -8.40 6.00 4.89
CA ALA A 331 -9.57 5.38 4.27
C ALA A 331 -10.68 6.44 4.17
N LEU A 332 -11.12 6.74 2.94
CA LEU A 332 -12.20 7.69 2.70
C LEU A 332 -13.56 7.02 2.95
N ILE A 333 -14.40 7.66 3.74
CA ILE A 333 -15.79 7.24 4.03
C ILE A 333 -16.77 8.39 3.77
N GLU A 334 -18.08 8.09 3.78
CA GLU A 334 -19.15 9.08 3.60
C GLU A 334 -19.03 9.91 2.30
N THR A 335 -18.42 9.32 1.26
CA THR A 335 -18.21 9.91 -0.06
C THR A 335 -19.44 9.80 -0.97
N GLY A 336 -20.43 9.01 -0.57
CA GLY A 336 -21.58 8.60 -1.41
C GLY A 336 -21.29 7.41 -2.34
N SER A 337 -20.06 6.90 -2.36
CA SER A 337 -19.65 5.76 -3.18
C SER A 337 -19.76 4.45 -2.38
N ARG A 338 -20.71 3.59 -2.77
CA ARG A 338 -20.82 2.22 -2.23
C ARG A 338 -19.57 1.37 -2.44
N ALA A 339 -18.76 1.70 -3.45
CA ALA A 339 -17.47 1.05 -3.67
C ALA A 339 -16.45 1.43 -2.57
N ASP A 340 -16.47 2.68 -2.11
CA ASP A 340 -15.58 3.15 -1.04
C ASP A 340 -15.99 2.53 0.31
N ASP A 341 -17.30 2.47 0.59
CA ASP A 341 -17.84 1.82 1.78
C ASP A 341 -17.43 0.33 1.84
N ALA A 342 -17.51 -0.38 0.71
CA ALA A 342 -17.10 -1.78 0.60
C ALA A 342 -15.58 -1.97 0.71
N ILE A 343 -14.79 -1.09 0.08
CA ILE A 343 -13.32 -1.03 0.25
C ILE A 343 -12.95 -0.84 1.73
N PHE A 344 -13.65 0.05 2.44
CA PHE A 344 -13.38 0.30 3.86
C PHE A 344 -13.62 -0.95 4.74
N GLN A 345 -14.70 -1.71 4.52
CA GLN A 345 -14.96 -2.93 5.31
C GLN A 345 -13.85 -3.98 5.14
N GLU A 346 -13.37 -4.19 3.91
CA GLU A 346 -12.28 -5.14 3.61
C GLU A 346 -10.97 -4.77 4.33
N PHE A 347 -10.64 -3.48 4.41
CA PHE A 347 -9.46 -3.03 5.15
C PHE A 347 -9.66 -3.00 6.67
N LYS A 348 -10.85 -2.67 7.16
CA LYS A 348 -11.20 -2.69 8.59
C LYS A 348 -10.97 -4.07 9.23
N GLY A 349 -11.25 -5.15 8.49
CA GLY A 349 -10.91 -6.52 8.92
C GLY A 349 -9.40 -6.77 9.05
N THR A 350 -8.60 -6.13 8.18
CA THR A 350 -7.14 -6.32 8.06
C THR A 350 -6.33 -5.48 9.06
N GLY A 351 -6.85 -4.31 9.43
CA GLY A 351 -6.22 -3.38 10.37
C GLY A 351 -6.21 -3.85 11.84
N ASN A 352 -5.32 -3.26 12.64
CA ASN A 352 -5.27 -3.44 14.09
C ASN A 352 -5.25 -2.12 14.89
N MET A 353 -5.30 -0.96 14.23
CA MET A 353 -5.67 0.32 14.83
C MET A 353 -6.65 1.05 13.89
N GLU A 354 -7.65 1.71 14.47
CA GLU A 354 -8.58 2.59 13.76
C GLU A 354 -8.62 3.96 14.46
N LEU A 355 -8.42 5.03 13.71
CA LEU A 355 -8.60 6.42 14.14
C LEU A 355 -9.68 7.03 13.24
N VAL A 356 -10.84 7.32 13.81
CA VAL A 356 -12.03 7.75 13.06
C VAL A 356 -12.24 9.24 13.25
N LEU A 357 -12.32 9.99 12.16
CA LEU A 357 -12.61 11.43 12.17
C LEU A 357 -14.11 11.69 12.02
N SER A 358 -14.62 12.64 12.80
CA SER A 358 -16.05 12.97 12.88
C SER A 358 -16.35 14.26 12.13
N ARG A 359 -17.36 14.20 11.25
CA ARG A 359 -17.90 15.37 10.54
C ARG A 359 -18.57 16.36 11.50
N ASP A 360 -19.32 15.86 12.50
CA ASP A 360 -20.00 16.70 13.49
C ASP A 360 -19.02 17.51 14.35
N LEU A 361 -17.87 16.93 14.73
CA LEU A 361 -16.80 17.69 15.41
C LEU A 361 -16.19 18.76 14.48
N ALA A 362 -15.88 18.39 13.23
CA ALA A 362 -15.26 19.30 12.27
C ALA A 362 -16.17 20.47 11.86
N ASP A 363 -17.47 20.22 11.65
CA ASP A 363 -18.47 21.24 11.32
C ASP A 363 -18.68 22.21 12.50
N ARG A 364 -18.60 21.71 13.76
CA ARG A 364 -18.59 22.53 15.00
C ARG A 364 -17.25 23.24 15.27
N ARG A 365 -16.23 23.02 14.43
CA ARG A 365 -14.84 23.53 14.60
C ARG A 365 -14.11 23.02 15.85
N ILE A 366 -14.49 21.84 16.35
CA ILE A 366 -13.83 21.18 17.47
C ILE A 366 -12.65 20.37 16.92
N TRP A 367 -11.44 20.70 17.38
CA TRP A 367 -10.19 20.06 16.97
C TRP A 367 -9.44 19.53 18.19
N PRO A 368 -8.89 18.30 18.15
CA PRO A 368 -8.89 17.38 17.01
C PRO A 368 -10.26 16.72 16.79
N ALA A 369 -10.66 16.53 15.53
CA ALA A 369 -11.99 16.00 15.18
C ALA A 369 -12.10 14.46 15.31
N ILE A 370 -11.49 13.86 16.34
CA ILE A 370 -11.39 12.41 16.54
C ILE A 370 -12.60 11.88 17.31
N ASP A 371 -13.26 10.85 16.78
CA ASP A 371 -14.34 10.13 17.47
C ASP A 371 -13.77 9.16 18.51
N ILE A 372 -13.84 9.56 19.77
CA ILE A 372 -13.37 8.78 20.94
C ILE A 372 -14.06 7.41 21.05
N THR A 373 -15.30 7.28 20.57
CA THR A 373 -16.11 6.06 20.70
C THR A 373 -15.83 5.03 19.60
N LYS A 374 -15.41 5.50 18.41
CA LYS A 374 -15.14 4.64 17.25
C LYS A 374 -13.65 4.36 17.03
N SER A 375 -12.77 5.18 17.59
CA SER A 375 -11.32 5.02 17.50
C SER A 375 -10.77 4.07 18.57
N GLY A 376 -9.73 3.30 18.26
CA GLY A 376 -9.05 2.42 19.22
C GLY A 376 -7.95 1.54 18.61
N THR A 377 -7.12 0.94 19.46
CA THR A 377 -6.04 0.03 19.05
C THR A 377 -6.21 -1.35 19.66
N ARG A 378 -6.06 -2.42 18.86
CA ARG A 378 -6.04 -3.79 19.36
C ARG A 378 -4.71 -4.06 20.04
N HIS A 379 -4.75 -4.69 21.22
CA HIS A 379 -3.59 -4.94 22.08
C HIS A 379 -2.87 -3.67 22.58
N GLU A 380 -3.61 -2.59 22.84
CA GLU A 380 -3.05 -1.36 23.39
C GLU A 380 -2.40 -1.54 24.77
N GLU A 381 -2.75 -2.58 25.54
CA GLU A 381 -2.07 -2.96 26.78
C GLU A 381 -0.57 -3.27 26.60
N LYS A 382 -0.12 -3.61 25.37
CA LYS A 382 1.28 -3.87 25.06
C LYS A 382 2.09 -2.63 24.67
N LEU A 383 1.45 -1.47 24.56
CA LEU A 383 2.06 -0.20 24.11
C LEU A 383 2.21 0.83 25.23
N TYR A 384 1.85 0.48 26.47
CA TYR A 384 1.97 1.31 27.65
C TYR A 384 2.66 0.57 28.79
N ASP A 385 3.22 1.32 29.74
CA ASP A 385 3.47 0.81 31.08
C ASP A 385 2.12 0.46 31.76
N PRO A 386 2.00 -0.61 32.57
CA PRO A 386 0.74 -0.99 33.21
C PRO A 386 0.08 0.14 34.02
N LEU A 387 0.84 1.00 34.70
CA LEU A 387 0.30 2.11 35.49
C LEU A 387 -0.22 3.25 34.61
N GLN A 388 0.37 3.44 33.42
CA GLN A 388 -0.18 4.33 32.39
C GLN A 388 -1.45 3.73 31.79
N PHE A 389 -1.47 2.42 31.53
CA PHE A 389 -2.61 1.73 30.94
C PHE A 389 -3.86 1.80 31.84
N ASP A 390 -3.75 1.52 33.15
CA ASP A 390 -4.86 1.67 34.09
C ASP A 390 -5.46 3.09 34.05
N SER A 391 -4.59 4.10 34.05
CA SER A 391 -4.96 5.52 34.00
C SER A 391 -5.69 5.89 32.69
N ILE A 392 -5.28 5.29 31.56
CA ILE A 392 -5.93 5.44 30.26
C ILE A 392 -7.28 4.72 30.21
N VAL A 393 -7.40 3.53 30.80
CA VAL A 393 -8.67 2.80 30.91
C VAL A 393 -9.68 3.58 31.75
N MET A 394 -9.25 4.20 32.86
CA MET A 394 -10.09 5.10 33.66
C MET A 394 -10.56 6.30 32.83
N LEU A 395 -9.64 7.03 32.22
CA LEU A 395 -9.94 8.18 31.35
C LEU A 395 -10.93 7.81 30.23
N ARG A 396 -10.71 6.69 29.54
CA ARG A 396 -11.55 6.22 28.43
C ARG A 396 -12.96 5.91 28.89
N ARG A 397 -13.12 5.29 30.07
CA ARG A 397 -14.45 5.04 30.68
C ARG A 397 -15.18 6.34 31.01
N SER A 398 -14.51 7.34 31.58
CA SER A 398 -15.10 8.65 31.87
C SER A 398 -15.51 9.42 30.61
N LEU A 399 -14.70 9.36 29.54
CA LEU A 399 -15.03 10.03 28.27
C LEU A 399 -16.23 9.40 27.56
N ILE A 400 -16.37 8.07 27.61
CA ILE A 400 -17.47 7.35 26.93
C ILE A 400 -18.85 7.61 27.59
N SER A 401 -18.91 8.13 28.82
CA SER A 401 -20.18 8.55 29.43
C SER A 401 -20.72 9.92 28.95
N LEU A 402 -19.94 10.65 28.13
CA LEU A 402 -20.32 11.95 27.56
C LEU A 402 -20.66 11.82 26.08
N SER A 403 -21.31 12.82 25.47
CA SER A 403 -21.39 12.87 24.01
C SER A 403 -19.99 13.11 23.40
N PRO A 404 -19.70 12.65 22.16
CA PRO A 404 -18.37 12.83 21.54
C PRO A 404 -17.91 14.30 21.47
N VAL A 405 -18.86 15.24 21.36
CA VAL A 405 -18.63 16.69 21.42
C VAL A 405 -18.09 17.11 22.79
N GLU A 406 -18.84 16.82 23.85
CA GLU A 406 -18.49 17.18 25.23
C GLU A 406 -17.20 16.48 25.68
N ALA A 407 -17.02 15.21 25.32
CA ALA A 407 -15.82 14.45 25.64
C ALA A 407 -14.57 15.03 24.96
N MET A 408 -14.63 15.42 23.68
CA MET A 408 -13.48 16.03 23.00
C MET A 408 -13.18 17.44 23.51
N GLU A 409 -14.19 18.26 23.79
CA GLU A 409 -13.99 19.56 24.43
C GLU A 409 -13.38 19.43 25.83
N MET A 410 -13.89 18.52 26.66
CA MET A 410 -13.39 18.31 28.02
C MET A 410 -11.96 17.78 27.99
N LEU A 411 -11.65 16.79 27.14
CA LEU A 411 -10.30 16.24 26.99
C LEU A 411 -9.32 17.33 26.55
N SER A 412 -9.63 18.06 25.48
CA SER A 412 -8.74 19.11 24.94
C SER A 412 -8.51 20.25 25.94
N ARG A 413 -9.59 20.74 26.59
CA ARG A 413 -9.53 21.78 27.64
C ARG A 413 -8.78 21.33 28.89
N THR A 414 -8.70 20.02 29.14
CA THR A 414 -7.95 19.45 30.27
C THR A 414 -6.49 19.25 29.91
N LEU A 415 -6.18 18.68 28.73
CA LEU A 415 -4.81 18.51 28.24
C LEU A 415 -4.05 19.83 28.13
N ASP A 416 -4.74 20.93 27.75
CA ASP A 416 -4.17 22.28 27.72
C ASP A 416 -3.68 22.81 29.08
N ARG A 417 -3.98 22.13 30.19
CA ARG A 417 -3.51 22.47 31.54
C ARG A 417 -2.24 21.74 31.96
N PHE A 418 -1.80 20.73 31.19
CA PHE A 418 -0.62 19.91 31.48
C PHE A 418 0.37 20.00 30.33
N PRO A 419 1.68 20.17 30.57
CA PRO A 419 2.65 20.27 29.49
C PRO A 419 2.93 18.92 28.81
N THR A 420 2.64 17.79 29.49
CA THR A 420 2.80 16.43 28.96
C THR A 420 1.59 15.53 29.24
N ASN A 421 1.48 14.42 28.52
CA ASN A 421 0.55 13.33 28.76
C ASN A 421 0.90 12.52 30.02
N THR A 422 2.18 12.46 30.40
CA THR A 422 2.62 11.76 31.62
C THR A 422 2.07 12.43 32.87
N GLU A 423 2.30 13.73 33.04
CA GLU A 423 1.77 14.50 34.18
C GLU A 423 0.23 14.50 34.21
N PHE A 424 -0.41 14.52 33.04
CA PHE A 424 -1.87 14.40 32.94
C PHE A 424 -2.37 13.04 33.45
N LEU A 425 -1.78 11.92 33.03
CA LEU A 425 -2.18 10.58 33.48
C LEU A 425 -1.89 10.36 34.98
N GLU A 426 -0.75 10.86 35.48
CA GLU A 426 -0.45 10.90 36.91
C GLU A 426 -1.52 11.67 37.69
N LYS A 427 -2.01 12.80 37.15
CA LYS A 427 -3.10 13.54 37.79
C LYS A 427 -4.43 12.79 37.71
N VAL A 428 -4.78 12.13 36.60
CA VAL A 428 -5.98 11.29 36.47
C VAL A 428 -6.03 10.24 37.59
N LYS A 429 -4.94 9.49 37.79
CA LYS A 429 -4.76 8.47 38.85
C LYS A 429 -4.86 9.01 40.29
N SER A 430 -4.86 10.32 40.48
CA SER A 430 -4.96 10.99 41.79
C SER A 430 -6.32 11.68 42.03
N VAL A 431 -7.29 11.45 41.15
CA VAL A 431 -8.62 12.09 41.15
C VAL A 431 -9.74 11.08 40.88
N LEU A 432 -9.46 10.02 40.11
CA LEU A 432 -10.33 8.86 39.85
C LEU A 432 -9.82 7.63 40.59
#